data_AF-A0A947M4E3-F1
#
_entry.id   AF-A0A947M4E3-F1
#
_cell.length_a   1.000
_cell.length_b   1.000
_cell.length_c   1.000
_cell.angle_alpha   90.00
_cell.angle_beta   90.00
_cell.angle_gamma   90.00
#
_symmetry.space_group_name_H-M   'P 1'
#
loop_
_entity.id
_entity.type
_entity.pdbx_description
1 polymer ?
#
loop_
_entity_poly.entity_id
_entity_poly.type
_entity_poly.pdbx_seq_one_letter_code
_entity_poly.pdbx_strand_id
1 'polypeptide(L)'
;MAQHAIQNGDANLLGAQADDRGVNFALFSAHATKIELCLYDADGKTETARITLPARTGDIWHGHVAGLKPGQLYGLRVHGPYDPANGHRFNPHKLVMDPYAQDIAGTFIWDDIHNGHRADNPDLPDTRDNGALMPKARVPHPLSPAPDTRPHVPWRNTVIYEAHVRGLTQLFPAMAHDSVRGTCEGLTDPAIRAHLKSIGVTTIELLPLQSILHEKHLAAKGLINYWGYNTLGFFAPESRYLHSG
;
A
#
# COMPACT_ATOMS: atom_id res chain seq x y z
N MET A 1 -14.16 7.42 -24.12
CA MET A 1 -13.96 6.80 -22.80
C MET A 1 -14.35 5.33 -22.93
N ALA A 2 -13.47 4.40 -22.57
CA ALA A 2 -13.84 2.99 -22.59
C ALA A 2 -14.95 2.78 -21.55
N GLN A 3 -16.08 2.23 -21.97
CA GLN A 3 -17.20 1.95 -21.07
C GLN A 3 -16.85 0.67 -20.30
N HIS A 4 -16.37 0.81 -19.07
CA HIS A 4 -16.13 -0.33 -18.19
C HIS A 4 -17.46 -0.90 -17.73
N ALA A 5 -17.73 -2.16 -18.07
CA ALA A 5 -18.88 -2.88 -17.54
C ALA A 5 -18.64 -3.22 -16.06
N ILE A 6 -19.55 -2.80 -15.19
CA ILE A 6 -19.49 -3.05 -13.74
C ILE A 6 -20.71 -3.85 -13.28
N GLN A 7 -20.47 -4.84 -12.43
CA GLN A 7 -21.49 -5.66 -11.77
C GLN A 7 -21.39 -5.46 -10.25
N ASN A 8 -22.37 -5.98 -9.50
CA ASN A 8 -22.39 -5.84 -8.04
C ASN A 8 -21.14 -6.41 -7.36
N GLY A 9 -20.49 -7.42 -7.92
CA GLY A 9 -19.34 -8.07 -7.25
C GLY A 9 -19.73 -8.70 -5.91
N ASP A 10 -18.75 -8.85 -5.02
CA ASP A 10 -18.94 -9.42 -3.68
C ASP A 10 -18.21 -8.63 -2.59
N ALA A 11 -18.68 -8.79 -1.35
CA ALA A 11 -18.20 -8.07 -0.17
C ALA A 11 -17.26 -8.91 0.74
N ASN A 12 -16.89 -10.13 0.32
CA ASN A 12 -16.29 -11.12 1.23
C ASN A 12 -14.80 -10.88 1.47
N LEU A 13 -14.08 -10.44 0.44
CA LEU A 13 -12.65 -10.15 0.51
C LEU A 13 -12.40 -8.68 0.20
N LEU A 14 -11.82 -7.99 1.17
CA LEU A 14 -11.52 -6.56 1.07
C LEU A 14 -10.33 -6.30 0.14
N GLY A 15 -10.29 -5.09 -0.42
CA GLY A 15 -9.33 -4.65 -1.42
C GLY A 15 -9.69 -5.09 -2.84
N ALA A 16 -8.69 -5.03 -3.73
CA ALA A 16 -8.79 -5.46 -5.11
C ALA A 16 -8.40 -6.94 -5.28
N GLN A 17 -9.32 -7.76 -5.79
CA GLN A 17 -9.14 -9.19 -6.04
C GLN A 17 -9.35 -9.48 -7.53
N ALA A 18 -8.29 -9.84 -8.24
CA ALA A 18 -8.37 -10.20 -9.65
C ALA A 18 -8.89 -11.64 -9.82
N ASP A 19 -9.78 -11.83 -10.80
CA ASP A 19 -10.22 -13.15 -11.28
C ASP A 19 -10.05 -13.23 -12.82
N ASP A 20 -10.48 -14.35 -13.42
CA ASP A 20 -10.35 -14.56 -14.86
C ASP A 20 -11.14 -13.53 -15.70
N ARG A 21 -12.16 -12.90 -15.11
CA ARG A 21 -13.13 -12.03 -15.80
C ARG A 21 -12.87 -10.55 -15.57
N GLY A 22 -12.15 -10.18 -14.52
CA GLY A 22 -11.93 -8.78 -14.15
C GLY A 22 -11.34 -8.65 -12.74
N VAL A 23 -11.76 -7.60 -12.04
CA VAL A 23 -11.32 -7.32 -10.67
C VAL A 23 -12.52 -6.96 -9.80
N ASN A 24 -12.68 -7.67 -8.68
CA ASN A 24 -13.60 -7.31 -7.61
C ASN A 24 -12.93 -6.30 -6.68
N PHE A 25 -13.62 -5.21 -6.36
CA PHE A 25 -13.18 -4.24 -5.35
C PHE A 25 -14.17 -4.28 -4.20
N ALA A 26 -13.69 -4.36 -2.96
CA ALA A 26 -14.51 -4.22 -1.77
C ALA A 26 -13.83 -3.37 -0.69
N LEU A 27 -14.54 -2.37 -0.17
CA LEU A 27 -14.01 -1.40 0.79
C LEU A 27 -15.00 -1.16 1.93
N PHE A 28 -14.51 -1.16 3.16
CA PHE A 28 -15.28 -0.69 4.31
C PHE A 28 -15.44 0.85 4.32
N SER A 29 -16.67 1.34 4.43
CA SER A 29 -16.98 2.70 4.87
C SER A 29 -18.42 2.82 5.37
N ALA A 30 -18.58 2.96 6.69
CA ALA A 30 -19.90 3.10 7.32
C ALA A 30 -20.61 4.42 6.95
N HIS A 31 -19.85 5.50 6.79
CA HIS A 31 -20.39 6.87 6.64
C HIS A 31 -20.28 7.45 5.23
N ALA A 32 -19.66 6.74 4.29
CA ALA A 32 -19.66 7.18 2.90
C ALA A 32 -21.09 7.22 2.35
N THR A 33 -21.36 8.17 1.45
CA THR A 33 -22.61 8.27 0.68
C THR A 33 -22.43 7.80 -0.76
N LYS A 34 -21.19 7.76 -1.25
CA LYS A 34 -20.81 7.21 -2.56
C LYS A 34 -19.31 6.92 -2.58
N ILE A 35 -18.90 5.86 -3.27
CA ILE A 35 -17.49 5.56 -3.54
C ILE A 35 -17.28 5.44 -5.03
N GLU A 36 -16.29 6.18 -5.52
CA GLU A 36 -15.86 6.14 -6.91
C GLU A 36 -14.46 5.51 -6.98
N LEU A 37 -14.36 4.45 -7.78
CA LEU A 37 -13.11 3.85 -8.22
C LEU A 37 -12.54 4.68 -9.37
N CYS A 38 -11.35 5.26 -9.17
CA CYS A 38 -10.63 6.02 -10.19
C CYS A 38 -9.53 5.14 -10.78
N LEU A 39 -9.62 4.81 -12.06
CA LEU A 39 -8.61 4.06 -12.81
C LEU A 39 -7.60 5.03 -13.44
N TYR A 40 -6.34 4.62 -13.49
CA TYR A 40 -5.24 5.41 -14.05
C TYR A 40 -4.53 4.68 -15.18
N ASP A 41 -3.81 5.44 -16.00
CA ASP A 41 -2.85 4.92 -16.97
C ASP A 41 -1.64 4.25 -16.28
N ALA A 42 -0.74 3.67 -17.09
CA ALA A 42 0.36 2.86 -16.58
C ALA A 42 1.42 3.67 -15.79
N ASP A 43 1.54 4.98 -16.05
CA ASP A 43 2.43 5.87 -15.28
C ASP A 43 1.73 6.53 -14.08
N GLY A 44 0.42 6.29 -13.92
CA GLY A 44 -0.36 6.70 -12.77
C GLY A 44 -0.70 8.19 -12.75
N LYS A 45 -0.55 8.91 -13.86
CA LYS A 45 -0.74 10.38 -13.91
C LYS A 45 -2.11 10.79 -14.42
N THR A 46 -2.67 10.05 -15.37
CA THR A 46 -3.94 10.42 -16.00
C THR A 46 -5.06 9.51 -15.52
N GLU A 47 -6.13 10.09 -14.97
CA GLU A 47 -7.36 9.33 -14.68
C GLU A 47 -8.02 8.91 -16.01
N THR A 48 -8.11 7.61 -16.26
CA THR A 48 -8.64 7.04 -17.51
C THR A 48 -10.13 6.71 -17.42
N ALA A 49 -10.61 6.43 -16.20
CA ALA A 49 -12.02 6.19 -15.92
C ALA A 49 -12.34 6.46 -14.45
N ARG A 50 -13.61 6.78 -14.20
CA ARG A 50 -14.19 6.90 -12.86
C ARG A 50 -15.48 6.12 -12.81
N ILE A 51 -15.57 5.17 -11.88
CA ILE A 51 -16.66 4.18 -11.83
C ILE A 51 -17.24 4.20 -10.42
N THR A 52 -18.54 4.46 -10.28
CA THR A 52 -19.21 4.36 -8.98
C THR A 52 -19.39 2.90 -8.59
N LEU A 53 -19.00 2.53 -7.36
CA LEU A 53 -19.28 1.18 -6.84
C LEU A 53 -20.81 1.01 -6.67
N PRO A 54 -21.43 0.00 -7.30
CA PRO A 54 -22.88 -0.08 -7.43
C PRO A 54 -23.58 -0.67 -6.20
N ALA A 55 -22.86 -1.43 -5.37
CA ALA A 55 -23.45 -2.23 -4.32
C ALA A 55 -22.82 -1.94 -2.96
N ARG A 56 -23.61 -2.14 -1.90
CA ARG A 56 -23.21 -2.03 -0.51
C ARG A 56 -23.89 -3.13 0.30
N THR A 57 -23.10 -3.97 0.96
CA THR A 57 -23.55 -5.02 1.90
C THR A 57 -23.09 -4.66 3.30
N GLY A 58 -24.02 -4.29 4.19
CA GLY A 58 -23.67 -3.68 5.48
C GLY A 58 -22.89 -2.38 5.26
N ASP A 59 -21.67 -2.31 5.78
CA ASP A 59 -20.77 -1.16 5.61
C ASP A 59 -19.67 -1.37 4.56
N ILE A 60 -19.78 -2.43 3.76
CA ILE A 60 -18.81 -2.75 2.70
C ILE A 60 -19.41 -2.33 1.35
N TRP A 61 -18.71 -1.44 0.66
CA TRP A 61 -19.00 -1.02 -0.71
C TRP A 61 -18.25 -1.92 -1.68
N HIS A 62 -18.90 -2.38 -2.74
CA HIS A 62 -18.28 -3.33 -3.65
C HIS A 62 -18.79 -3.25 -5.09
N GLY A 63 -17.97 -3.78 -6.00
CA GLY A 63 -18.25 -3.88 -7.43
C GLY A 63 -17.19 -4.71 -8.17
N HIS A 64 -17.62 -5.44 -9.19
CA HIS A 64 -16.71 -6.20 -10.07
C HIS A 64 -16.64 -5.52 -11.44
N VAL A 65 -15.43 -5.12 -11.85
CA VAL A 65 -15.19 -4.44 -13.11
C VAL A 65 -14.60 -5.41 -14.11
N ALA A 66 -15.36 -5.68 -15.18
CA ALA A 66 -14.97 -6.64 -16.21
C ALA A 66 -13.76 -6.15 -17.03
N GLY A 67 -12.89 -7.09 -17.40
CA GLY A 67 -11.77 -6.85 -18.29
C GLY A 67 -10.53 -6.21 -17.65
N LEU A 68 -10.62 -5.71 -16.40
CA LEU A 68 -9.44 -5.26 -15.67
C LEU A 68 -8.49 -6.43 -15.39
N LYS A 69 -7.20 -6.12 -15.28
CA LYS A 69 -6.13 -7.09 -15.08
C LYS A 69 -5.24 -6.68 -13.91
N PRO A 70 -4.52 -7.63 -13.31
CA PRO A 70 -3.39 -7.31 -12.44
C PRO A 70 -2.46 -6.27 -13.07
N GLY A 71 -1.92 -5.39 -12.24
CA GLY A 71 -1.11 -4.25 -12.67
C GLY A 71 -1.91 -2.96 -12.91
N GLN A 72 -3.24 -3.02 -12.99
CA GLN A 72 -4.08 -1.81 -13.12
C GLN A 72 -3.87 -0.87 -11.93
N LEU A 73 -3.56 0.40 -12.22
CA LEU A 73 -3.43 1.45 -11.22
C LEU A 73 -4.78 2.07 -10.88
N TYR A 74 -5.05 2.27 -9.60
CA TYR A 74 -6.29 2.85 -9.14
C TYR A 74 -6.13 3.66 -7.85
N GLY A 75 -7.14 4.47 -7.56
CA GLY A 75 -7.37 5.09 -6.26
C GLY A 75 -8.86 5.26 -6.02
N LEU A 76 -9.23 5.88 -4.90
CA LEU A 76 -10.61 6.02 -4.48
C LEU A 76 -10.98 7.49 -4.26
N ARG A 77 -12.21 7.86 -4.61
CA ARG A 77 -12.84 9.10 -4.15
C ARG A 77 -14.06 8.75 -3.32
N VAL A 78 -14.03 9.18 -2.06
CA VAL A 78 -15.05 8.82 -1.07
C VAL A 78 -15.88 10.06 -0.75
N HIS A 79 -17.16 9.99 -1.06
CA HIS A 79 -18.13 11.05 -0.82
C HIS A 79 -18.82 10.81 0.52
N GLY A 80 -19.22 11.89 1.18
CA GLY A 80 -19.91 11.85 2.46
C GLY A 80 -19.98 13.25 3.08
N PRO A 81 -20.44 13.36 4.34
CA PRO A 81 -20.49 14.63 5.04
C PRO A 81 -19.09 15.23 5.26
N TYR A 82 -18.95 16.53 5.02
CA TYR A 82 -17.81 17.29 5.54
C TYR A 82 -18.32 18.11 6.73
N ASP A 83 -18.16 17.54 7.92
CA ASP A 83 -18.59 18.09 9.19
C ASP A 83 -17.49 17.86 10.24
N PRO A 84 -16.45 18.73 10.25
CA PRO A 84 -15.30 18.58 11.12
C PRO A 84 -15.64 18.58 12.61
N ALA A 85 -16.72 19.25 13.03
CA ALA A 85 -17.17 19.30 14.42
C ALA A 85 -17.59 17.91 14.93
N ASN A 86 -18.11 17.05 14.05
CA ASN A 86 -18.46 15.66 14.35
C ASN A 86 -17.42 14.65 13.80
N GLY A 87 -16.24 15.13 13.38
CA GLY A 87 -15.15 14.29 12.88
C GLY A 87 -15.31 13.79 11.44
N HIS A 88 -16.39 14.13 10.75
CA HIS A 88 -16.60 13.76 9.35
C HIS A 88 -15.76 14.65 8.43
N ARG A 89 -14.86 14.04 7.65
CA ARG A 89 -13.91 14.74 6.78
C ARG A 89 -13.92 14.22 5.34
N PHE A 90 -15.08 13.77 4.85
CA PHE A 90 -15.20 13.28 3.49
C PHE A 90 -14.91 14.40 2.49
N ASN A 91 -13.90 14.22 1.65
CA ASN A 91 -13.55 15.18 0.61
C ASN A 91 -13.25 14.42 -0.69
N PRO A 92 -14.21 14.31 -1.62
CA PRO A 92 -14.02 13.56 -2.86
C PRO A 92 -13.04 14.24 -3.82
N HIS A 93 -12.60 15.48 -3.57
CA HIS A 93 -11.51 16.10 -4.34
C HIS A 93 -10.15 15.48 -4.03
N LYS A 94 -10.02 14.77 -2.90
CA LYS A 94 -8.80 14.04 -2.54
C LYS A 94 -8.96 12.58 -2.96
N LEU A 95 -8.12 12.16 -3.90
CA LEU A 95 -7.85 10.75 -4.15
C LEU A 95 -7.20 10.17 -2.88
N VAL A 96 -7.79 9.08 -2.40
CA VAL A 96 -7.27 8.31 -1.26
C VAL A 96 -6.86 6.92 -1.72
N MET A 97 -5.95 6.33 -0.96
CA MET A 97 -5.45 4.97 -1.20
C MET A 97 -6.45 3.93 -0.67
N ASP A 98 -6.50 2.77 -1.31
CA ASP A 98 -7.20 1.63 -0.74
C ASP A 98 -6.44 1.13 0.50
N PRO A 99 -7.05 1.12 1.71
CA PRO A 99 -6.40 0.62 2.92
C PRO A 99 -6.03 -0.87 2.85
N TYR A 100 -6.60 -1.63 1.91
CA TYR A 100 -6.30 -3.03 1.64
C TYR A 100 -5.40 -3.22 0.41
N ALA A 101 -4.79 -2.15 -0.13
CA ALA A 101 -3.83 -2.26 -1.22
C ALA A 101 -2.64 -3.14 -0.83
N GLN A 102 -2.37 -4.15 -1.66
CA GLN A 102 -1.24 -5.08 -1.50
C GLN A 102 0.01 -4.62 -2.28
N ASP A 103 -0.14 -3.63 -3.15
CA ASP A 103 0.94 -2.98 -3.89
C ASP A 103 0.59 -1.50 -4.09
N ILE A 104 1.59 -0.64 -3.93
CA ILE A 104 1.51 0.81 -4.04
C ILE A 104 2.53 1.29 -5.06
N ALA A 105 2.02 1.94 -6.10
CA ALA A 105 2.79 2.50 -7.20
C ALA A 105 3.08 3.99 -6.98
N GLY A 106 4.36 4.33 -7.12
CA GLY A 106 4.85 5.71 -7.06
C GLY A 106 5.34 6.13 -5.67
N THR A 107 5.92 7.32 -5.61
CA THR A 107 6.45 7.91 -4.37
C THR A 107 5.54 9.04 -3.93
N PHE A 108 5.25 9.11 -2.63
CA PHE A 108 4.51 10.24 -2.09
C PHE A 108 5.37 11.51 -2.12
N ILE A 109 4.86 12.55 -2.76
CA ILE A 109 5.51 13.86 -2.82
C ILE A 109 4.72 14.81 -1.92
N TRP A 110 5.41 15.47 -1.00
CA TRP A 110 4.75 16.44 -0.12
C TRP A 110 4.33 17.69 -0.87
N ASP A 111 3.03 17.94 -0.89
CA ASP A 111 2.41 19.14 -1.43
C ASP A 111 1.13 19.44 -0.63
N ASP A 112 0.80 20.72 -0.45
CA ASP A 112 -0.38 21.12 0.32
C ASP A 112 -1.70 20.73 -0.36
N ILE A 113 -1.67 20.30 -1.63
CA ILE A 113 -2.83 19.73 -2.33
C ILE A 113 -3.34 18.44 -1.68
N HIS A 114 -2.50 17.72 -0.92
CA HIS A 114 -2.91 16.55 -0.16
C HIS A 114 -3.74 16.88 1.09
N ASN A 115 -3.73 18.14 1.54
CA ASN A 115 -4.53 18.54 2.70
C ASN A 115 -6.02 18.52 2.34
N GLY A 116 -6.82 17.85 3.16
CA GLY A 116 -8.28 17.76 2.97
C GLY A 116 -9.05 19.05 3.24
N HIS A 117 -8.40 20.05 3.85
CA HIS A 117 -8.99 21.32 4.29
C HIS A 117 -8.19 22.50 3.76
N ARG A 118 -8.82 23.68 3.72
CA ARG A 118 -8.14 24.90 3.29
C ARG A 118 -7.20 25.42 4.37
N ALA A 119 -6.04 25.94 3.98
CA ALA A 119 -5.06 26.50 4.90
C ALA A 119 -5.57 27.74 5.66
N ASP A 120 -6.48 28.52 5.06
CA ASP A 120 -7.08 29.71 5.65
C ASP A 120 -8.32 29.40 6.50
N ASN A 121 -8.95 28.24 6.30
CA ASN A 121 -10.10 27.80 7.09
C ASN A 121 -10.16 26.25 7.14
N PRO A 122 -9.73 25.63 8.26
CA PRO A 122 -9.71 24.18 8.41
C PRO A 122 -11.10 23.53 8.47
N ASP A 123 -12.16 24.34 8.68
CA ASP A 123 -13.55 23.88 8.69
C ASP A 123 -14.16 23.79 7.28
N LEU A 124 -13.42 24.19 6.25
CA LEU A 124 -13.85 24.09 4.86
C LEU A 124 -12.97 23.11 4.08
N PRO A 125 -13.56 22.26 3.21
CA PRO A 125 -12.80 21.33 2.39
C PRO A 125 -11.97 22.09 1.34
N ASP A 126 -10.74 21.62 1.11
CA ASP A 126 -9.96 22.06 -0.05
C ASP A 126 -10.42 21.31 -1.29
N THR A 127 -10.84 22.03 -2.33
CA THR A 127 -11.42 21.46 -3.55
C THR A 127 -10.41 21.15 -4.65
N ARG A 128 -9.12 21.46 -4.42
CA ARG A 128 -8.05 21.11 -5.38
C ARG A 128 -7.85 19.60 -5.45
N ASP A 129 -7.65 19.08 -6.66
CA ASP A 129 -7.47 17.66 -6.93
C ASP A 129 -6.02 17.20 -6.74
N ASN A 130 -5.77 16.24 -5.84
CA ASN A 130 -4.43 15.66 -5.62
C ASN A 130 -4.12 14.45 -6.51
N GLY A 131 -5.04 14.02 -7.36
CA GLY A 131 -4.99 12.73 -8.05
C GLY A 131 -3.74 12.53 -8.92
N ALA A 132 -3.20 13.59 -9.51
CA ALA A 132 -1.97 13.52 -10.30
C ALA A 132 -0.70 13.27 -9.45
N LEU A 133 -0.71 13.61 -8.16
CA LEU A 133 0.45 13.49 -7.25
C LEU A 133 0.31 12.34 -6.25
N MET A 134 -0.91 11.90 -5.95
CA MET A 134 -1.15 10.82 -4.98
C MET A 134 -0.62 9.48 -5.53
N PRO A 135 0.15 8.69 -4.76
CA PRO A 135 0.50 7.32 -5.14
C PRO A 135 -0.77 6.49 -5.41
N LYS A 136 -0.66 5.52 -6.31
CA LYS A 136 -1.79 4.67 -6.72
C LYS A 136 -1.69 3.31 -6.06
N ALA A 137 -2.81 2.73 -5.69
CA ALA A 137 -2.85 1.29 -5.44
C ALA A 137 -2.69 0.56 -6.78
N ARG A 138 -2.05 -0.60 -6.78
CA ARG A 138 -1.96 -1.48 -7.95
C ARG A 138 -2.73 -2.75 -7.66
N VAL A 139 -3.53 -3.21 -8.62
CA VAL A 139 -4.18 -4.53 -8.52
C VAL A 139 -3.09 -5.59 -8.45
N PRO A 140 -2.99 -6.38 -7.38
CA PRO A 140 -1.91 -7.32 -7.19
C PRO A 140 -1.98 -8.45 -8.22
N HIS A 141 -0.82 -8.98 -8.58
CA HIS A 141 -0.74 -10.26 -9.27
C HIS A 141 -1.06 -11.38 -8.27
N PRO A 142 -1.95 -12.34 -8.62
CA PRO A 142 -2.19 -13.50 -7.77
C PRO A 142 -0.88 -14.22 -7.46
N LEU A 143 -0.54 -14.34 -6.18
CA LEU A 143 0.60 -15.12 -5.74
C LEU A 143 0.20 -16.58 -5.61
N SER A 144 1.09 -17.47 -6.04
CA SER A 144 0.94 -18.89 -5.72
C SER A 144 1.13 -19.07 -4.20
N PRO A 145 0.34 -19.92 -3.55
CA PRO A 145 0.56 -20.25 -2.14
C PRO A 145 1.99 -20.75 -1.92
N ALA A 146 2.69 -20.16 -0.95
CA ALA A 146 4.01 -20.62 -0.57
C ALA A 146 3.90 -21.98 0.15
N PRO A 147 4.81 -22.94 -0.08
CA PRO A 147 4.83 -24.19 0.67
C PRO A 147 5.15 -23.93 2.14
N ASP A 148 4.50 -24.69 3.05
CA ASP A 148 4.75 -24.55 4.48
C ASP A 148 6.09 -25.19 4.87
N THR A 149 7.14 -24.37 4.88
CA THR A 149 8.52 -24.76 5.23
C THR A 149 8.99 -24.10 6.52
N ARG A 150 8.04 -23.66 7.37
CA ARG A 150 8.35 -22.90 8.59
C ARG A 150 9.10 -23.77 9.61
N PRO A 151 10.16 -23.26 10.26
CA PRO A 151 10.93 -24.03 11.26
C PRO A 151 10.20 -24.39 12.56
N HIS A 152 9.07 -23.72 12.88
CA HIS A 152 8.26 -23.94 14.09
C HIS A 152 9.07 -24.06 15.40
N VAL A 153 10.03 -23.14 15.62
CA VAL A 153 10.89 -23.13 16.81
C VAL A 153 10.05 -22.97 18.09
N PRO A 154 10.15 -23.90 19.07
CA PRO A 154 9.44 -23.75 20.34
C PRO A 154 9.91 -22.50 21.10
N TRP A 155 8.99 -21.76 21.71
CA TRP A 155 9.30 -20.51 22.44
C TRP A 155 10.46 -20.61 23.44
N ARG A 156 10.56 -21.72 24.19
CA ARG A 156 11.66 -21.96 25.14
C ARG A 156 13.06 -22.07 24.49
N ASN A 157 13.10 -22.30 23.18
CA ASN A 157 14.32 -22.41 22.38
C ASN A 157 14.54 -21.16 21.51
N THR A 158 13.64 -20.17 21.57
CA THR A 158 13.69 -18.99 20.71
C THR A 158 14.78 -18.03 21.16
N VAL A 159 15.64 -17.63 20.22
CA VAL A 159 16.60 -16.54 20.34
C VAL A 159 16.30 -15.54 19.22
N ILE A 160 15.79 -14.36 19.61
CA ILE A 160 15.38 -13.30 18.69
C ILE A 160 16.58 -12.44 18.31
N TYR A 161 16.71 -12.13 17.02
CA TYR A 161 17.64 -11.16 16.47
C TYR A 161 16.87 -10.02 15.80
N GLU A 162 16.77 -8.87 16.46
CA GLU A 162 16.17 -7.68 15.87
C GLU A 162 17.08 -7.11 14.78
N ALA A 163 16.54 -6.86 13.59
CA ALA A 163 17.31 -6.37 12.47
C ALA A 163 16.51 -5.42 11.56
N HIS A 164 17.23 -4.46 10.98
CA HIS A 164 16.72 -3.67 9.88
C HIS A 164 17.12 -4.32 8.54
N VAL A 165 16.15 -4.57 7.65
CA VAL A 165 16.38 -5.23 6.32
C VAL A 165 17.54 -4.60 5.58
N ARG A 166 17.50 -3.27 5.40
CA ARG A 166 18.57 -2.53 4.76
C ARG A 166 19.91 -2.67 5.50
N GLY A 167 19.97 -2.20 6.74
CA GLY A 167 21.22 -2.15 7.51
C GLY A 167 21.94 -3.48 7.66
N LEU A 168 21.22 -4.59 7.79
CA LEU A 168 21.82 -5.90 7.99
C LEU A 168 22.69 -6.36 6.80
N THR A 169 22.30 -5.99 5.57
CA THR A 169 22.93 -6.51 4.34
C THR A 169 23.66 -5.43 3.54
N GLN A 170 23.32 -4.14 3.72
CA GLN A 170 23.82 -3.04 2.89
C GLN A 170 25.35 -3.00 2.78
N LEU A 171 26.06 -3.25 3.87
CA LEU A 171 27.52 -3.20 3.96
C LEU A 171 28.15 -4.55 4.36
N PHE A 172 27.40 -5.64 4.26
CA PHE A 172 27.88 -6.95 4.71
C PHE A 172 29.01 -7.45 3.79
N PRO A 173 30.25 -7.65 4.27
CA PRO A 173 31.42 -7.79 3.38
C PRO A 173 31.37 -9.01 2.46
N ALA A 174 30.78 -10.11 2.90
CA ALA A 174 30.82 -11.39 2.20
C ALA A 174 29.59 -11.68 1.30
N MET A 175 28.79 -10.67 0.97
CA MET A 175 27.66 -10.87 0.03
C MET A 175 28.15 -11.17 -1.38
N ALA A 176 27.46 -12.09 -2.06
CA ALA A 176 27.83 -12.52 -3.40
C ALA A 176 27.38 -11.53 -4.49
N HIS A 177 26.28 -10.80 -4.25
CA HIS A 177 25.67 -9.92 -5.24
C HIS A 177 25.38 -8.54 -4.65
N ASP A 178 26.00 -7.52 -5.23
CA ASP A 178 25.82 -6.13 -4.78
C ASP A 178 24.42 -5.59 -5.07
N SER A 179 23.74 -6.11 -6.10
CA SER A 179 22.43 -5.63 -6.55
C SER A 179 21.28 -5.90 -5.56
N VAL A 180 21.44 -6.87 -4.67
CA VAL A 180 20.43 -7.27 -3.66
C VAL A 180 20.76 -6.73 -2.26
N ARG A 181 21.84 -5.94 -2.13
CA ARG A 181 22.20 -5.33 -0.85
C ARG A 181 21.10 -4.40 -0.36
N GLY A 182 20.73 -4.58 0.91
CA GLY A 182 19.75 -3.75 1.58
C GLY A 182 18.30 -4.07 1.25
N THR A 183 18.02 -5.22 0.61
CA THR A 183 16.68 -5.68 0.22
C THR A 183 16.29 -6.96 0.98
N CYS A 184 15.02 -7.34 0.89
CA CYS A 184 14.52 -8.62 1.41
C CYS A 184 15.21 -9.83 0.75
N GLU A 185 15.54 -9.75 -0.54
CA GLU A 185 16.29 -10.80 -1.23
C GLU A 185 17.71 -10.94 -0.67
N GLY A 186 18.36 -9.82 -0.33
CA GLY A 186 19.68 -9.83 0.30
C GLY A 186 19.72 -10.58 1.63
N LEU A 187 18.62 -10.60 2.40
CA LEU A 187 18.52 -11.41 3.63
C LEU A 187 18.61 -12.92 3.36
N THR A 188 18.29 -13.34 2.13
CA THR A 188 18.38 -14.74 1.73
C THR A 188 19.77 -15.14 1.27
N ASP A 189 20.74 -14.22 1.16
CA ASP A 189 22.09 -14.52 0.71
C ASP A 189 22.75 -15.61 1.59
N PRO A 190 23.44 -16.62 1.00
CA PRO A 190 24.09 -17.69 1.75
C PRO A 190 25.02 -17.20 2.88
N ALA A 191 25.73 -16.09 2.68
CA ALA A 191 26.66 -15.54 3.67
C ALA A 191 25.91 -14.94 4.87
N ILE A 192 24.77 -14.27 4.65
CA ILE A 192 23.90 -13.78 5.72
C ILE A 192 23.32 -14.95 6.51
N ARG A 193 22.80 -15.97 5.83
CA ARG A 193 22.28 -17.18 6.50
C ARG A 193 23.35 -17.91 7.30
N ALA A 194 24.57 -18.03 6.77
CA ALA A 194 25.69 -18.65 7.47
C ALA A 194 26.08 -17.86 8.73
N HIS A 195 26.12 -16.53 8.63
CA HIS A 195 26.38 -15.66 9.76
C HIS A 195 25.32 -15.82 10.87
N LEU A 196 24.03 -15.70 10.53
CA LEU A 196 22.93 -15.87 11.48
C LEU A 196 22.96 -17.25 12.17
N LYS A 197 23.26 -18.31 11.41
CA LYS A 197 23.47 -19.66 11.99
C LYS A 197 24.67 -19.70 12.94
N SER A 198 25.78 -19.06 12.60
CA SER A 198 27.00 -19.08 13.42
C SER A 198 26.84 -18.40 14.78
N ILE A 199 25.99 -17.35 14.85
CA ILE A 199 25.68 -16.66 16.11
C ILE A 199 24.55 -17.34 16.91
N GLY A 200 23.99 -18.44 16.38
CA GLY A 200 23.01 -19.27 17.08
C GLY A 200 21.60 -18.69 17.17
N VAL A 201 21.27 -17.69 16.34
CA VAL A 201 19.91 -17.10 16.35
C VAL A 201 18.91 -18.05 15.70
N THR A 202 17.68 -18.06 16.21
CA THR A 202 16.62 -18.94 15.69
C THR A 202 15.55 -18.18 14.93
N THR A 203 15.36 -16.90 15.26
CA THR A 203 14.27 -16.08 14.75
C THR A 203 14.76 -14.66 14.52
N ILE A 204 14.46 -14.10 13.35
CA ILE A 204 14.75 -12.70 13.02
C ILE A 204 13.48 -11.90 13.24
N GLU A 205 13.56 -10.82 14.02
CA GLU A 205 12.51 -9.83 14.15
C GLU A 205 12.88 -8.63 13.27
N LEU A 206 12.14 -8.42 12.20
CA LEU A 206 12.42 -7.33 11.28
C LEU A 206 11.70 -6.06 11.74
N LEU A 207 12.41 -4.94 11.70
CA LEU A 207 11.79 -3.61 11.72
C LEU A 207 10.73 -3.48 10.59
N PRO A 208 9.81 -2.51 10.67
CA PRO A 208 8.65 -2.38 9.78
C PRO A 208 8.95 -2.64 8.30
N LEU A 209 8.15 -3.55 7.72
CA LEU A 209 8.21 -3.93 6.31
C LEU A 209 7.03 -3.42 5.51
N GLN A 210 6.00 -2.92 6.18
CA GLN A 210 4.83 -2.32 5.54
C GLN A 210 5.23 -1.02 4.82
N SER A 211 4.52 -0.66 3.77
CA SER A 211 4.70 0.60 3.07
C SER A 211 4.61 1.78 4.03
N ILE A 212 5.56 2.70 3.93
CA ILE A 212 5.66 3.84 4.85
C ILE A 212 5.51 5.18 4.14
N LEU A 213 5.26 6.20 4.93
CA LEU A 213 5.40 7.59 4.53
C LEU A 213 6.61 8.22 5.22
N HIS A 214 7.43 8.96 4.48
CA HIS A 214 8.44 9.82 5.10
C HIS A 214 7.77 11.09 5.60
N GLU A 215 7.95 11.44 6.87
CA GLU A 215 7.32 12.59 7.50
C GLU A 215 7.72 13.90 6.79
N LYS A 216 6.77 14.85 6.66
CA LYS A 216 6.97 16.14 5.99
C LYS A 216 8.22 16.88 6.48
N HIS A 217 8.48 16.85 7.78
CA HIS A 217 9.62 17.51 8.41
C HIS A 217 10.97 16.85 8.10
N LEU A 218 11.01 15.54 7.84
CA LEU A 218 12.22 14.83 7.39
C LEU A 218 12.47 15.13 5.92
N ALA A 219 11.44 15.03 5.09
CA ALA A 219 11.52 15.32 3.67
C ALA A 219 12.03 16.75 3.40
N ALA A 220 11.56 17.74 4.18
CA ALA A 220 12.02 19.13 4.11
C ALA A 220 13.52 19.32 4.41
N LYS A 221 14.15 18.34 5.09
CA LYS A 221 15.58 18.33 5.41
C LYS A 221 16.40 17.41 4.49
N GLY A 222 15.79 16.84 3.46
CA GLY A 222 16.43 15.81 2.63
C GLY A 222 16.72 14.50 3.38
N LEU A 223 16.01 14.27 4.50
CA LEU A 223 16.13 13.05 5.31
C LEU A 223 14.99 12.08 4.95
N ILE A 224 15.21 10.81 5.29
CA ILE A 224 14.23 9.74 5.12
C ILE A 224 13.90 9.11 6.47
N ASN A 225 12.71 8.55 6.58
CA ASN A 225 12.39 7.65 7.69
C ASN A 225 13.11 6.33 7.42
N TYR A 226 14.19 6.09 8.19
CA TYR A 226 14.97 4.88 8.07
C TYR A 226 14.25 3.71 8.73
N TRP A 227 13.86 3.84 10.00
CA TRP A 227 13.25 2.73 10.77
C TRP A 227 11.88 2.27 10.25
N GLY A 228 11.09 3.16 9.66
CA GLY A 228 9.81 2.80 9.03
C GLY A 228 8.58 2.83 9.92
N TYR A 229 8.66 3.40 11.13
CA TYR A 229 7.52 3.54 12.05
C TYR A 229 6.56 4.68 11.66
N ASN A 230 6.07 4.68 10.43
CA ASN A 230 5.04 5.61 9.92
C ASN A 230 4.28 4.97 8.74
N THR A 231 3.52 3.92 9.03
CA THR A 231 2.87 3.07 8.02
C THR A 231 1.80 3.80 7.23
N LEU A 232 1.87 3.68 5.90
CA LEU A 232 0.87 4.15 4.94
C LEU A 232 -0.11 3.04 4.54
N GLY A 233 0.39 1.83 4.28
CA GLY A 233 -0.40 0.69 3.84
C GLY A 233 0.02 -0.59 4.56
N PHE A 234 -0.93 -1.24 5.25
CA PHE A 234 -0.64 -2.41 6.10
C PHE A 234 -0.42 -3.71 5.33
N PHE A 235 -0.87 -3.78 4.07
CA PHE A 235 -0.84 -4.98 3.24
C PHE A 235 0.18 -4.90 2.10
N ALA A 236 0.74 -3.71 1.85
CA ALA A 236 1.77 -3.50 0.85
C ALA A 236 3.16 -3.49 1.51
N PRO A 237 4.16 -4.18 0.96
CA PRO A 237 5.53 -4.09 1.44
C PRO A 237 6.17 -2.73 1.07
N GLU A 238 7.15 -2.30 1.84
CA GLU A 238 7.93 -1.09 1.58
C GLU A 238 8.83 -1.28 0.35
N SER A 239 8.55 -0.51 -0.70
CA SER A 239 9.16 -0.65 -2.03
C SER A 239 10.69 -0.53 -2.01
N ARG A 240 11.26 0.27 -1.10
CA ARG A 240 12.72 0.44 -0.95
C ARG A 240 13.45 -0.82 -0.49
N TYR A 241 12.73 -1.83 -0.01
CA TYR A 241 13.28 -3.13 0.41
C TYR A 241 13.02 -4.24 -0.62
N LEU A 242 12.33 -3.96 -1.73
CA LEU A 242 12.14 -4.90 -2.83
C LEU A 242 13.31 -4.80 -3.83
N HIS A 243 13.75 -5.93 -4.38
CA HIS A 243 14.81 -5.95 -5.42
C HIS A 243 14.22 -5.80 -6.84
N SER A 244 13.27 -6.68 -7.17
CA SER A 244 12.37 -6.51 -8.30
C SER A 244 11.01 -6.10 -7.74
N GLY A 245 10.44 -5.00 -8.26
CA GLY A 245 9.13 -4.49 -7.86
C GLY A 245 7.99 -5.45 -8.11
#